data_AF-A0A0F9JJL9-F1
#
_entry.id   AF-A0A0F9JJL9-F1
#
_cell.length_a   1.000
_cell.length_b   1.000
_cell.length_c   1.000
_cell.angle_alpha   90.00
_cell.angle_beta   90.00
_cell.angle_gamma   90.00
#
_symmetry.space_group_name_H-M   'P 1'
#
loop_
_entity.id
_entity.type
_entity.pdbx_description
1 polymer ?
#
loop_
_entity_poly.entity_id
_entity_poly.type
_entity_poly.pdbx_seq_one_letter_code
_entity_poly.pdbx_strand_id
1 'polypeptide(L)'
;KQLSLSEALFNHKMGWHNAGMKLEDKLKVERLFRSGKIKLIACTPTLAAGVNLPADICIMFDMFQWTYLKGKSIIKKNRLNQTIGRAGRPGFSDVGYAYIFTTYRQKQEVIEHLKKPMIIRSQLKKDLKSKVLRWITAKIFVDEEKLSILMKFFIDKTITKDLIDETLDWLQEKRFIKIIEENSINSYISTFKGRMTTFLMIQPETILHWEKVLYKKENITNAELFCLIASAPEYASIVVPYSHDDTKISYAEQFIGDNPEILKCFRIYYDGHGWIDFTNQIYKIFALTYNKELMAKYNVSEKEFSMSYGDRYAVKNASLRYLNAASILCQNHKEQLTELLIGAQHSIITGGIIELAKLKGIGDVRLQMLLNADINSVERLLSTSNYELSKILKLKVESIMKLKKSTVMFL
;
A
#
# COMPACT_ATOMS: atom_id res chain seq x y z
N LYS A 1 -31.16 10.25 -4.09
CA LYS A 1 -30.48 10.94 -2.96
C LYS A 1 -29.30 10.09 -2.51
N GLN A 2 -28.14 10.69 -2.26
CA GLN A 2 -26.98 9.98 -1.71
C GLN A 2 -27.19 9.83 -0.20
N LEU A 3 -27.12 8.59 0.31
CA LEU A 3 -27.31 8.28 1.73
C LEU A 3 -25.95 8.23 2.44
N SER A 4 -25.87 8.75 3.65
CA SER A 4 -24.75 8.45 4.55
C SER A 4 -24.84 7.01 5.07
N LEU A 5 -23.71 6.45 5.52
CA LEU A 5 -23.70 5.09 6.08
C LEU A 5 -24.62 4.98 7.31
N SER A 6 -24.66 6.04 8.12
CA SER A 6 -25.54 6.10 9.29
C SER A 6 -27.01 5.99 8.87
N GLU A 7 -27.45 6.80 7.92
CA GLU A 7 -28.83 6.76 7.41
C GLU A 7 -29.18 5.40 6.82
N ALA A 8 -28.28 4.80 6.02
CA ALA A 8 -28.51 3.47 5.46
C ALA A 8 -28.67 2.39 6.55
N LEU A 9 -27.82 2.41 7.57
CA LEU A 9 -27.85 1.44 8.66
C LEU A 9 -29.10 1.57 9.53
N PHE A 10 -29.45 2.80 9.94
CA PHE A 10 -30.50 3.04 10.92
C PHE A 10 -31.89 3.15 10.29
N ASN A 11 -32.02 3.84 9.15
CA ASN A 11 -33.32 4.13 8.55
C ASN A 11 -33.74 3.08 7.53
N HIS A 12 -32.78 2.35 6.94
CA HIS A 12 -33.05 1.41 5.85
C HIS A 12 -32.64 -0.04 6.15
N LYS A 13 -31.97 -0.31 7.28
CA LYS A 13 -31.44 -1.64 7.65
C LYS A 13 -30.54 -2.25 6.56
N MET A 14 -29.77 -1.39 5.89
CA MET A 14 -28.85 -1.74 4.82
C MET A 14 -27.45 -1.21 5.13
N GLY A 15 -26.42 -1.91 4.67
CA GLY A 15 -25.03 -1.44 4.76
C GLY A 15 -24.27 -1.67 3.46
N TRP A 16 -23.08 -1.08 3.38
CA TRP A 16 -22.11 -1.44 2.36
C TRP A 16 -20.76 -1.80 2.97
N HIS A 17 -19.95 -2.54 2.21
CA HIS A 17 -18.60 -2.95 2.62
C HIS A 17 -17.62 -2.87 1.45
N ASN A 18 -16.58 -2.07 1.58
CA ASN A 18 -15.52 -1.97 0.58
C ASN A 18 -14.18 -1.58 1.24
N ALA A 19 -13.08 -1.76 0.50
CA ALA A 19 -11.72 -1.43 0.96
C ALA A 19 -11.60 0.01 1.48
N GLY A 20 -12.31 0.94 0.85
CA GLY A 20 -12.25 2.37 1.12
C GLY A 20 -12.91 2.84 2.42
N MET A 21 -13.62 1.96 3.11
CA MET A 21 -14.23 2.26 4.41
C MET A 21 -13.22 2.20 5.56
N LYS A 22 -13.46 3.01 6.60
CA LYS A 22 -12.77 2.91 7.88
C LYS A 22 -12.95 1.51 8.48
N LEU A 23 -11.94 1.03 9.21
CA LEU A 23 -12.01 -0.28 9.86
C LEU A 23 -13.18 -0.37 10.84
N GLU A 24 -13.40 0.67 11.64
CA GLU A 24 -14.51 0.75 12.59
C GLU A 24 -15.88 0.61 11.91
N ASP A 25 -16.07 1.29 10.77
CA ASP A 25 -17.31 1.21 9.99
C ASP A 25 -17.51 -0.19 9.39
N LYS A 26 -16.44 -0.82 8.87
CA LYS A 26 -16.48 -2.20 8.38
C LYS A 26 -16.92 -3.15 9.50
N LEU A 27 -16.26 -3.10 10.65
CA LEU A 27 -16.59 -3.94 11.81
C LEU A 27 -18.01 -3.69 12.32
N LYS A 28 -18.50 -2.46 12.26
CA LYS A 28 -19.88 -2.11 12.62
C LYS A 28 -20.87 -2.76 11.67
N VAL A 29 -20.68 -2.63 10.35
CA VAL A 29 -21.54 -3.26 9.32
C VAL A 29 -21.55 -4.79 9.51
N GLU A 30 -20.38 -5.40 9.65
CA GLU A 30 -20.23 -6.86 9.83
C GLU A 30 -20.98 -7.36 11.08
N ARG A 31 -20.83 -6.66 12.21
CA ARG A 31 -21.52 -6.98 13.47
C ARG A 31 -23.03 -6.84 13.35
N LEU A 32 -23.50 -5.74 12.76
CA LEU A 32 -24.93 -5.47 12.60
C LEU A 32 -25.58 -6.53 11.70
N PHE A 33 -24.91 -6.95 10.62
CA PHE A 33 -25.43 -7.98 9.73
C PHE A 33 -25.46 -9.36 10.40
N ARG A 34 -24.38 -9.75 11.11
CA ARG A 34 -24.33 -11.01 11.86
C ARG A 34 -25.43 -11.09 12.93
N SER A 35 -25.74 -9.97 13.58
CA SER A 35 -26.83 -9.88 14.57
C SER A 35 -28.22 -9.77 13.95
N GLY A 36 -28.35 -9.77 12.61
CA GLY A 36 -29.62 -9.64 11.90
C GLY A 36 -30.27 -8.25 11.99
N LYS A 37 -29.58 -7.24 12.53
CA LYS A 37 -30.05 -5.85 12.66
C LYS A 37 -30.11 -5.12 11.32
N ILE A 38 -29.19 -5.44 10.41
CA ILE A 38 -29.30 -5.09 9.00
C ILE A 38 -29.53 -6.35 8.17
N LYS A 39 -30.33 -6.23 7.10
CA LYS A 39 -30.78 -7.36 6.28
C LYS A 39 -30.02 -7.50 4.96
N LEU A 40 -29.33 -6.44 4.53
CA LEU A 40 -28.61 -6.41 3.27
C LEU A 40 -27.24 -5.75 3.46
N ILE A 41 -26.23 -6.36 2.85
CA ILE A 41 -24.93 -5.73 2.62
C ILE A 41 -24.66 -5.71 1.12
N ALA A 42 -24.40 -4.53 0.57
CA ALA A 42 -23.79 -4.38 -0.75
C ALA A 42 -22.26 -4.31 -0.60
N CYS A 43 -21.50 -5.22 -1.21
CA CYS A 43 -20.05 -5.25 -1.02
C CYS A 43 -19.26 -5.25 -2.32
N THR A 44 -18.08 -4.64 -2.29
CA THR A 44 -17.05 -4.96 -3.28
C THR A 44 -16.39 -6.28 -2.89
N PRO A 45 -15.66 -6.93 -3.81
CA PRO A 45 -15.21 -8.29 -3.56
C PRO A 45 -14.12 -8.43 -2.49
N THR A 46 -13.68 -7.32 -1.87
CA THR A 46 -12.78 -7.34 -0.71
C THR A 46 -13.42 -8.00 0.52
N LEU A 47 -14.76 -8.08 0.58
CA LEU A 47 -15.46 -8.84 1.61
C LEU A 47 -15.39 -10.37 1.36
N ALA A 48 -15.11 -10.80 0.13
CA ALA A 48 -15.20 -12.21 -0.25
C ALA A 48 -14.19 -13.09 0.50
N ALA A 49 -13.03 -12.55 0.88
CA ALA A 49 -11.98 -13.26 1.61
C ALA A 49 -11.85 -12.76 3.06
N GLY A 50 -11.88 -13.67 4.04
CA GLY A 50 -11.42 -13.40 5.41
C GLY A 50 -12.47 -13.00 6.44
N VAL A 51 -13.74 -12.78 6.07
CA VAL A 51 -14.82 -12.48 7.04
C VAL A 51 -15.91 -13.55 6.98
N ASN A 52 -16.20 -14.22 8.09
CA ASN A 52 -17.30 -15.20 8.16
C ASN A 52 -18.66 -14.49 8.27
N LEU A 53 -19.29 -14.27 7.11
CA LEU A 53 -20.62 -13.66 6.96
C LEU A 53 -21.39 -14.46 5.90
N PRO A 54 -21.97 -15.62 6.28
CA PRO A 54 -22.88 -16.34 5.42
C PRO A 54 -24.21 -15.59 5.30
N ALA A 55 -24.89 -15.74 4.17
CA ALA A 55 -26.18 -15.12 3.89
C ALA A 55 -27.08 -16.13 3.19
N ASP A 56 -28.39 -16.05 3.39
CA ASP A 56 -29.34 -16.94 2.68
C ASP A 56 -29.23 -16.80 1.16
N ILE A 57 -28.99 -15.57 0.73
CA ILE A 57 -28.92 -15.19 -0.67
C ILE A 57 -27.64 -14.41 -0.92
N CYS A 58 -26.89 -14.83 -1.94
CA CYS A 58 -25.78 -14.07 -2.50
C CYS A 58 -26.12 -13.63 -3.92
N ILE A 59 -25.90 -12.35 -4.23
CA ILE A 59 -26.19 -11.77 -5.55
C ILE A 59 -24.91 -11.21 -6.14
N MET A 60 -24.57 -11.67 -7.34
CA MET A 60 -23.48 -11.16 -8.15
C MET A 60 -24.03 -10.30 -9.27
N PHE A 61 -23.86 -8.99 -9.16
CA PHE A 61 -24.35 -8.03 -10.14
C PHE A 61 -23.48 -7.92 -11.40
N ASP A 62 -22.19 -8.23 -11.30
CA ASP A 62 -21.27 -8.19 -12.43
C ASP A 62 -20.30 -9.39 -12.39
N MET A 63 -20.14 -10.03 -13.54
CA MET A 63 -19.21 -11.14 -13.79
C MET A 63 -17.90 -10.66 -14.41
N PHE A 64 -17.81 -9.40 -14.79
CA PHE A 64 -16.66 -8.80 -15.43
C PHE A 64 -16.03 -7.77 -14.50
N GLN A 65 -14.71 -7.66 -14.59
CA GLN A 65 -13.91 -6.69 -13.88
C GLN A 65 -13.00 -5.98 -14.87
N TRP A 66 -12.78 -4.70 -14.63
CA TRP A 66 -11.79 -3.94 -15.37
C TRP A 66 -10.44 -4.02 -14.66
N THR A 67 -9.38 -4.29 -15.42
CA THR A 67 -8.01 -4.22 -14.92
C THR A 67 -7.19 -3.38 -15.88
N TYR A 68 -6.28 -2.57 -15.35
CA TYR A 68 -5.42 -1.71 -16.17
C TYR A 68 -4.67 -2.48 -17.26
N LEU A 69 -4.12 -3.66 -16.91
CA LEU A 69 -3.31 -4.46 -17.83
C LEU A 69 -4.11 -5.26 -18.87
N LYS A 70 -5.37 -5.63 -18.58
CA LYS A 70 -6.15 -6.56 -19.44
C LYS A 70 -7.48 -5.98 -19.92
N GLY A 71 -7.78 -4.73 -19.59
CA GLY A 71 -9.09 -4.14 -19.79
C GLY A 71 -10.20 -4.94 -19.09
N LYS A 72 -11.35 -5.05 -19.74
CA LYS A 72 -12.50 -5.83 -19.25
C LYS A 72 -12.19 -7.33 -19.35
N SER A 73 -12.27 -8.04 -18.22
CA SER A 73 -12.03 -9.48 -18.12
C SER A 73 -13.03 -10.13 -17.17
N ILE A 74 -13.39 -11.40 -17.41
CA ILE A 74 -14.22 -12.16 -16.47
C ILE A 74 -13.51 -12.33 -15.13
N ILE A 75 -14.25 -12.27 -14.01
CA ILE A 75 -13.69 -12.49 -12.68
C ILE A 75 -13.00 -13.86 -12.57
N LYS A 76 -11.99 -13.96 -11.70
CA LYS A 76 -11.30 -15.24 -11.48
C LYS A 76 -12.23 -16.27 -10.82
N LYS A 77 -12.06 -17.54 -11.20
CA LYS A 77 -12.87 -18.67 -10.71
C LYS A 77 -12.88 -18.81 -9.19
N ASN A 78 -11.75 -18.56 -8.53
CA ASN A 78 -11.67 -18.60 -7.07
C ASN A 78 -12.60 -17.56 -6.42
N ARG A 79 -12.67 -16.34 -6.96
CA ARG A 79 -13.52 -15.27 -6.44
C ARG A 79 -14.99 -15.58 -6.68
N LEU A 80 -15.33 -16.11 -7.85
CA LEU A 80 -16.68 -16.62 -8.13
C LEU A 80 -17.08 -17.67 -7.09
N ASN A 81 -16.25 -18.70 -6.89
CA ASN A 81 -16.51 -19.78 -5.95
C ASN A 81 -16.62 -19.28 -4.49
N GLN A 82 -15.78 -18.33 -4.08
CA GLN A 82 -15.84 -17.71 -2.75
C GLN A 82 -17.12 -16.88 -2.55
N THR A 83 -17.63 -16.21 -3.58
CA THR A 83 -18.87 -15.44 -3.49
C THR A 83 -20.08 -16.36 -3.42
N ILE A 84 -20.20 -17.33 -4.34
CA ILE A 84 -21.35 -18.26 -4.34
C ILE A 84 -21.35 -19.15 -3.09
N GLY A 85 -20.17 -19.52 -2.56
CA GLY A 85 -20.05 -20.34 -1.35
C GLY A 85 -20.45 -19.64 -0.04
N ARG A 86 -20.80 -18.35 -0.09
CA ARG A 86 -21.39 -17.63 1.06
C ARG A 86 -22.91 -17.78 1.14
N ALA A 87 -23.54 -18.30 0.09
CA ALA A 87 -24.97 -18.56 0.08
C ALA A 87 -25.28 -19.77 0.98
N GLY A 88 -26.29 -19.63 1.83
CA GLY A 88 -26.67 -20.60 2.85
C GLY A 88 -25.97 -20.34 4.18
N ARG A 89 -26.75 -20.36 5.27
CA ARG A 89 -26.24 -20.18 6.63
C ARG A 89 -26.28 -21.52 7.36
N PRO A 90 -25.11 -22.14 7.63
CA PRO A 90 -25.06 -23.38 8.39
C PRO A 90 -25.80 -23.25 9.73
N GLY A 91 -26.75 -24.15 9.98
CA GLY A 91 -27.57 -24.16 11.20
C GLY A 91 -28.74 -23.16 11.23
N PHE A 92 -28.95 -22.37 10.17
CA PHE A 92 -30.09 -21.45 10.08
C PHE A 92 -30.93 -21.64 8.80
N SER A 93 -30.36 -22.23 7.75
CA SER A 93 -31.01 -22.31 6.43
C SER A 93 -30.74 -23.66 5.80
N ASP A 94 -31.80 -24.31 5.31
CA ASP A 94 -31.71 -25.62 4.65
C ASP A 94 -31.13 -25.50 3.23
N VAL A 95 -31.35 -24.35 2.58
CA VAL A 95 -30.90 -24.07 1.21
C VAL A 95 -30.32 -22.66 1.13
N GLY A 96 -29.25 -22.50 0.35
CA GLY A 96 -28.66 -21.21 -0.01
C GLY A 96 -28.84 -20.91 -1.49
N TYR A 97 -29.14 -19.64 -1.84
CA TYR A 97 -29.35 -19.22 -3.23
C TYR A 97 -28.25 -18.26 -3.70
N ALA A 98 -27.64 -18.55 -4.85
CA ALA A 98 -26.70 -17.67 -5.51
C ALA A 98 -27.26 -17.21 -6.86
N TYR A 99 -27.47 -15.89 -7.02
CA TYR A 99 -27.95 -15.29 -8.25
C TYR A 99 -26.81 -14.57 -8.97
N ILE A 100 -26.69 -14.80 -10.28
CA ILE A 100 -25.71 -14.11 -11.12
C ILE A 100 -26.47 -13.33 -12.19
N PHE A 101 -26.36 -12.01 -12.14
CA PHE A 101 -26.89 -11.12 -13.15
C PHE A 101 -25.88 -10.98 -14.28
N THR A 102 -26.36 -11.16 -15.51
CA THR A 102 -25.55 -11.03 -16.72
C THR A 102 -26.43 -10.58 -17.87
N THR A 103 -25.83 -9.96 -18.88
CA THR A 103 -26.53 -9.64 -20.13
C THR A 103 -26.74 -10.90 -20.98
N TYR A 104 -27.73 -10.88 -21.87
CA TYR A 104 -27.97 -11.97 -22.81
C TYR A 104 -26.72 -12.31 -23.65
N ARG A 105 -26.00 -11.28 -24.11
CA ARG A 105 -24.76 -11.41 -24.89
C ARG A 105 -23.65 -12.15 -24.13
N GLN A 106 -23.59 -12.01 -22.81
CA GLN A 106 -22.55 -12.60 -21.96
C GLN A 106 -22.96 -13.95 -21.35
N LYS A 107 -24.23 -14.37 -21.49
CA LYS A 107 -24.80 -15.55 -20.82
C LYS A 107 -23.98 -16.82 -21.07
N GLN A 108 -23.60 -17.08 -22.32
CA GLN A 108 -22.87 -18.28 -22.69
C GLN A 108 -21.47 -18.31 -22.06
N GLU A 109 -20.73 -17.20 -22.12
CA GLU A 109 -19.40 -17.07 -21.50
C GLU A 109 -19.47 -17.28 -19.98
N VAL A 110 -20.50 -16.73 -19.32
CA VAL A 110 -20.73 -16.91 -17.88
C VAL A 110 -21.01 -18.39 -17.54
N ILE A 111 -21.89 -19.06 -18.31
CA ILE A 111 -22.20 -20.49 -18.11
C ILE A 111 -20.95 -21.35 -18.29
N GLU A 112 -20.15 -21.10 -19.32
CA GLU A 112 -18.90 -21.82 -19.54
C GLU A 112 -17.91 -21.60 -18.38
N HIS A 113 -17.78 -20.36 -17.91
CA HIS A 113 -16.92 -20.04 -16.77
C HIS A 113 -17.39 -20.69 -15.45
N LEU A 114 -18.70 -20.83 -15.26
CA LEU A 114 -19.28 -21.57 -14.13
C LEU A 114 -18.91 -23.06 -14.16
N LYS A 115 -18.78 -23.67 -15.35
CA LYS A 115 -18.39 -25.08 -15.50
C LYS A 115 -16.88 -25.31 -15.42
N LYS A 116 -16.05 -24.31 -15.74
CA LYS A 116 -14.59 -24.43 -15.71
C LYS A 116 -14.07 -24.78 -14.30
N PRO A 117 -13.19 -25.79 -14.14
CA PRO A 117 -12.59 -26.09 -12.85
C PRO A 117 -11.64 -24.97 -12.40
N MET A 118 -11.43 -24.87 -11.09
CA MET A 118 -10.42 -23.96 -10.54
C MET A 118 -9.03 -24.60 -10.67
N ILE A 119 -8.23 -24.10 -11.61
CA ILE A 119 -6.85 -24.55 -11.77
C ILE A 119 -5.96 -23.76 -10.83
N ILE A 120 -5.33 -24.44 -9.88
CA ILE A 120 -4.30 -23.89 -9.00
C ILE A 120 -2.95 -24.10 -9.69
N ARG A 121 -2.18 -23.04 -9.83
CA ARG A 121 -0.80 -23.09 -10.33
C ARG A 121 0.13 -22.48 -9.29
N SER A 122 1.32 -23.04 -9.16
CA SER A 122 2.35 -22.41 -8.34
C SER A 122 2.64 -21.00 -8.86
N GLN A 123 2.95 -20.10 -7.93
CA GLN A 123 3.45 -18.75 -8.21
C GLN A 123 4.85 -18.58 -7.63
N LEU A 124 5.54 -19.69 -7.31
CA LEU A 124 6.82 -19.68 -6.63
C LEU A 124 7.90 -18.95 -7.45
N LYS A 125 7.87 -19.08 -8.77
CA LYS A 125 8.79 -18.41 -9.71
C LYS A 125 8.66 -16.88 -9.68
N LYS A 126 7.48 -16.34 -9.34
CA LYS A 126 7.27 -14.89 -9.21
C LYS A 126 8.12 -14.38 -8.06
N ASP A 127 8.85 -13.27 -8.21
CA ASP A 127 9.69 -12.68 -7.16
C ASP A 127 10.71 -13.68 -6.54
N LEU A 128 11.25 -14.59 -7.36
CA LEU A 128 12.15 -15.68 -6.90
C LEU A 128 13.36 -15.14 -6.15
N LYS A 129 13.98 -14.05 -6.63
CA LYS A 129 15.16 -13.43 -5.98
C LYS A 129 14.88 -13.02 -4.53
N SER A 130 13.72 -12.44 -4.27
CA SER A 130 13.28 -12.08 -2.92
C SER A 130 13.10 -13.30 -2.03
N LYS A 131 12.58 -14.40 -2.59
CA LYS A 131 12.37 -15.65 -1.85
C LYS A 131 13.69 -16.34 -1.51
N VAL A 132 14.59 -16.47 -2.49
CA VAL A 132 15.93 -17.04 -2.30
C VAL A 132 16.70 -16.24 -1.24
N LEU A 133 16.73 -14.91 -1.35
CA LEU A 133 17.36 -14.05 -0.35
C LEU A 133 16.76 -14.24 1.05
N ARG A 134 15.44 -14.39 1.15
CA ARG A 134 14.75 -14.64 2.42
C ARG A 134 15.08 -16.01 3.00
N TRP A 135 15.16 -17.05 2.17
CA TRP A 135 15.54 -18.40 2.62
C TRP A 135 16.97 -18.44 3.15
N ILE A 136 17.89 -17.73 2.50
CA ILE A 136 19.28 -17.55 2.96
C ILE A 136 19.32 -16.78 4.28
N THR A 137 18.62 -15.64 4.34
CA THR A 137 18.55 -14.81 5.56
C THR A 137 17.94 -15.57 6.75
N ALA A 138 16.93 -16.40 6.50
CA ALA A 138 16.29 -17.25 7.50
C ALA A 138 17.09 -18.53 7.83
N LYS A 139 18.24 -18.75 7.20
CA LYS A 139 19.08 -19.95 7.33
C LYS A 139 18.36 -21.26 6.98
N ILE A 140 17.36 -21.19 6.12
CA ILE A 140 16.67 -22.37 5.55
C ILE A 140 17.48 -22.93 4.38
N PHE A 141 18.09 -22.03 3.61
CA PHE A 141 18.95 -22.33 2.47
C PHE A 141 20.34 -21.76 2.73
N VAL A 142 21.27 -22.59 3.20
CA VAL A 142 22.63 -22.16 3.57
C VAL A 142 23.73 -22.80 2.75
N ASP A 143 23.43 -23.89 2.03
CA ASP A 143 24.36 -24.65 1.18
C ASP A 143 23.56 -25.47 0.13
N GLU A 144 24.28 -26.15 -0.76
CA GLU A 144 23.67 -26.99 -1.81
C GLU A 144 22.86 -28.18 -1.27
N GLU A 145 23.24 -28.75 -0.13
CA GLU A 145 22.51 -29.86 0.48
C GLU A 145 21.10 -29.41 0.89
N LYS A 146 21.00 -28.27 1.58
CA LYS A 146 19.71 -27.68 1.96
C LYS A 146 18.90 -27.26 0.75
N LEU A 147 19.52 -26.77 -0.32
CA LEU A 147 18.82 -26.49 -1.57
C LEU A 147 18.17 -27.74 -2.14
N SER A 148 18.93 -28.84 -2.23
CA SER A 148 18.43 -30.12 -2.74
C SER A 148 17.23 -30.62 -1.93
N ILE A 149 17.27 -30.50 -0.60
CA ILE A 149 16.15 -30.83 0.27
C ILE A 149 14.95 -29.91 0.00
N LEU A 150 15.16 -28.59 -0.07
CA LEU A 150 14.11 -27.61 -0.28
C LEU A 150 13.39 -27.80 -1.62
N MET A 151 14.14 -28.06 -2.70
CA MET A 151 13.60 -28.26 -4.04
C MET A 151 12.69 -29.49 -4.17
N LYS A 152 12.84 -30.50 -3.30
CA LYS A 152 11.91 -31.65 -3.24
C LYS A 152 10.47 -31.22 -2.94
N PHE A 153 10.29 -30.12 -2.20
CA PHE A 153 8.97 -29.57 -1.85
C PHE A 153 8.39 -28.64 -2.93
N PHE A 154 9.14 -28.33 -3.99
CA PHE A 154 8.63 -27.46 -5.05
C PHE A 154 7.67 -28.24 -5.94
N ILE A 155 6.41 -27.81 -5.92
CA ILE A 155 5.38 -28.27 -6.87
C ILE A 155 5.71 -27.75 -8.28
N ASP A 156 6.31 -26.56 -8.37
CA ASP A 156 6.71 -25.95 -9.64
C ASP A 156 8.04 -26.50 -10.15
N LYS A 157 7.98 -27.48 -11.04
CA LYS A 157 9.18 -28.08 -11.63
C LYS A 157 9.89 -27.19 -12.65
N THR A 158 9.34 -26.01 -12.95
CA THR A 158 10.03 -25.01 -13.80
C THR A 158 11.12 -24.24 -13.06
N ILE A 159 11.22 -24.41 -11.72
CA ILE A 159 12.30 -23.85 -10.91
C ILE A 159 13.41 -24.90 -10.84
N THR A 160 14.37 -24.79 -11.76
CA THR A 160 15.54 -25.66 -11.86
C THR A 160 16.66 -25.21 -10.94
N LYS A 161 17.68 -26.06 -10.76
CA LYS A 161 18.89 -25.70 -10.02
C LYS A 161 19.58 -24.52 -10.71
N ASP A 162 19.74 -24.58 -12.03
CA ASP A 162 20.32 -23.51 -12.84
C ASP A 162 19.65 -22.15 -12.62
N LEU A 163 18.31 -22.10 -12.54
CA LEU A 163 17.59 -20.86 -12.27
C LEU A 163 17.86 -20.31 -10.86
N ILE A 164 18.06 -21.19 -9.88
CA ILE A 164 18.45 -20.80 -8.52
C ILE A 164 19.90 -20.32 -8.51
N ASP A 165 20.80 -21.00 -9.23
CA ASP A 165 22.22 -20.62 -9.33
C ASP A 165 22.36 -19.25 -10.02
N GLU A 166 21.67 -19.00 -11.13
CA GLU A 166 21.56 -17.67 -11.75
C GLU A 166 21.04 -16.60 -10.76
N THR A 167 20.11 -16.99 -9.90
CA THR A 167 19.58 -16.09 -8.87
C THR A 167 20.61 -15.80 -7.78
N LEU A 168 21.40 -16.79 -7.36
CA LEU A 168 22.48 -16.65 -6.39
C LEU A 168 23.58 -15.76 -6.93
N ASP A 169 24.02 -16.00 -8.16
CA ASP A 169 25.03 -15.21 -8.86
C ASP A 169 24.61 -13.75 -8.92
N TRP A 170 23.36 -13.49 -9.32
CA TRP A 170 22.81 -12.14 -9.34
C TRP A 170 22.77 -11.52 -7.93
N LEU A 171 22.35 -12.26 -6.91
CA LEU A 171 22.30 -11.74 -5.54
C LEU A 171 23.69 -11.44 -4.98
N GLN A 172 24.70 -12.23 -5.35
CA GLN A 172 26.11 -12.03 -4.97
C GLN A 172 26.69 -10.82 -5.71
N GLU A 173 26.54 -10.74 -7.03
CA GLU A 173 27.02 -9.64 -7.87
C GLU A 173 26.48 -8.30 -7.35
N LYS A 174 25.20 -8.27 -6.97
CA LYS A 174 24.52 -7.08 -6.43
C LYS A 174 24.70 -6.88 -4.91
N ARG A 175 25.56 -7.71 -4.29
CA ARG A 175 26.01 -7.63 -2.89
C ARG A 175 24.91 -7.84 -1.84
N PHE A 176 23.83 -8.55 -2.16
CA PHE A 176 22.82 -8.96 -1.18
C PHE A 176 23.27 -10.18 -0.38
N ILE A 177 24.09 -11.05 -0.96
CA ILE A 177 24.68 -12.21 -0.29
C ILE A 177 26.19 -12.24 -0.50
N LYS A 178 26.87 -13.05 0.31
CA LYS A 178 28.23 -13.53 0.09
C LYS A 178 28.18 -15.04 -0.02
N ILE A 179 28.94 -15.58 -0.95
CA ILE A 179 29.19 -17.01 -1.07
C ILE A 179 30.58 -17.24 -0.49
N ILE A 180 30.67 -18.15 0.47
CA ILE A 180 31.93 -18.55 1.12
C ILE A 180 32.18 -20.00 0.76
N GLU A 181 33.29 -20.25 0.09
CA GLU A 181 33.72 -21.59 -0.28
C GLU A 181 34.67 -22.15 0.79
N GLU A 182 34.27 -23.26 1.42
CA GLU A 182 35.09 -24.01 2.37
C GLU A 182 35.04 -25.49 2.01
N ASN A 183 36.20 -26.13 1.83
CA ASN A 183 36.31 -27.56 1.48
C ASN A 183 35.45 -27.96 0.26
N SER A 184 35.42 -27.11 -0.78
CA SER A 184 34.60 -27.30 -1.99
C SER A 184 33.08 -27.30 -1.74
N ILE A 185 32.63 -26.80 -0.58
CA ILE A 185 31.22 -26.57 -0.25
C ILE A 185 30.98 -25.07 -0.22
N ASN A 186 30.02 -24.63 -1.03
CA ASN A 186 29.55 -23.25 -1.02
C ASN A 186 28.54 -23.05 0.10
N SER A 187 28.82 -22.07 0.97
CA SER A 187 27.88 -21.58 1.97
C SER A 187 27.41 -20.16 1.64
N TYR A 188 26.12 -19.91 1.85
CA TYR A 188 25.47 -18.65 1.47
C TYR A 188 25.12 -17.83 2.72
N ILE A 189 25.62 -16.60 2.79
CA ILE A 189 25.38 -15.69 3.92
C ILE A 189 24.82 -14.36 3.41
N SER A 190 23.74 -13.89 4.02
CA SER A 190 23.18 -12.56 3.72
C SER A 190 24.10 -11.44 4.20
N THR A 191 24.34 -10.43 3.37
CA THR A 191 25.04 -9.21 3.78
C THR A 191 24.15 -8.33 4.66
N PHE A 192 24.67 -7.22 5.20
CA PHE A 192 23.81 -6.22 5.85
C PHE A 192 22.69 -5.74 4.92
N LYS A 193 23.03 -5.42 3.66
CA LYS A 193 22.06 -5.06 2.61
C LYS A 193 21.00 -6.15 2.43
N GLY A 194 21.41 -7.41 2.23
CA GLY A 194 20.49 -8.54 2.08
C GLY A 194 19.56 -8.78 3.27
N ARG A 195 20.11 -8.71 4.49
CA ARG A 195 19.33 -8.84 5.72
C ARG A 195 18.30 -7.73 5.83
N MET A 196 18.71 -6.49 5.62
CA MET A 196 17.81 -5.34 5.72
C MET A 196 16.74 -5.37 4.63
N THR A 197 17.07 -5.73 3.39
CA THR A 197 16.09 -5.96 2.31
C THR A 197 15.02 -6.99 2.73
N THR A 198 15.44 -8.09 3.35
CA THR A 198 14.52 -9.12 3.85
C THR A 198 13.66 -8.63 5.01
N PHE A 199 14.26 -8.01 6.04
CA PHE A 199 13.54 -7.54 7.23
C PHE A 199 12.55 -6.41 6.92
N LEU A 200 12.90 -5.55 5.98
CA LEU A 200 12.05 -4.44 5.53
C LEU A 200 10.99 -4.89 4.50
N MET A 201 11.06 -6.15 4.05
CA MET A 201 10.13 -6.74 3.09
C MET A 201 10.07 -5.95 1.78
N ILE A 202 11.24 -5.59 1.27
CA ILE A 202 11.44 -4.84 0.02
C ILE A 202 12.08 -5.77 -1.02
N GLN A 203 11.71 -5.64 -2.28
CA GLN A 203 12.32 -6.41 -3.36
C GLN A 203 13.78 -5.96 -3.60
N PRO A 204 14.74 -6.88 -3.84
CA PRO A 204 16.12 -6.53 -4.20
C PRO A 204 16.19 -5.54 -5.37
N GLU A 205 15.34 -5.72 -6.39
CA GLU A 205 15.23 -4.85 -7.55
C GLU A 205 14.85 -3.41 -7.17
N THR A 206 13.95 -3.23 -6.20
CA THR A 206 13.59 -1.90 -5.66
C THR A 206 14.82 -1.21 -5.05
N ILE A 207 15.64 -1.93 -4.29
CA ILE A 207 16.84 -1.36 -3.66
C ILE A 207 17.86 -0.91 -4.71
N LEU A 208 18.07 -1.72 -5.76
CA LEU A 208 18.97 -1.34 -6.85
C LEU A 208 18.45 -0.14 -7.63
N HIS A 209 17.12 -0.06 -7.80
CA HIS A 209 16.49 1.11 -8.39
C HIS A 209 16.77 2.37 -7.56
N TRP A 210 16.62 2.30 -6.24
CA TRP A 210 16.93 3.41 -5.33
C TRP A 210 18.40 3.80 -5.36
N GLU A 211 19.32 2.84 -5.27
CA GLU A 211 20.76 3.10 -5.35
C GLU A 211 21.13 3.79 -6.67
N LYS A 212 20.57 3.35 -7.80
CA LYS A 212 20.84 3.94 -9.11
C LYS A 212 20.46 5.42 -9.19
N VAL A 213 19.36 5.81 -8.56
CA VAL A 213 18.83 7.19 -8.61
C VAL A 213 19.47 8.07 -7.53
N LEU A 214 19.54 7.60 -6.28
CA LEU A 214 20.02 8.39 -5.14
C LEU A 214 21.53 8.56 -5.11
N TYR A 215 22.30 7.60 -5.64
CA TYR A 215 23.76 7.70 -5.64
C TYR A 215 24.26 8.79 -6.61
N LYS A 216 23.48 9.17 -7.62
CA LYS A 216 23.88 10.10 -8.67
C LYS A 216 23.60 11.57 -8.36
N LYS A 217 22.89 11.89 -7.28
CA LYS A 217 22.40 13.23 -7.03
C LYS A 217 22.67 13.65 -5.59
N GLU A 218 23.43 14.72 -5.41
CA GLU A 218 23.69 15.30 -4.08
C GLU A 218 22.50 16.11 -3.56
N ASN A 219 21.78 16.81 -4.45
CA ASN A 219 20.62 17.62 -4.09
C ASN A 219 19.34 17.06 -4.73
N ILE A 220 18.52 16.35 -3.95
CA ILE A 220 17.23 15.81 -4.39
C ILE A 220 16.09 16.56 -3.68
N THR A 221 14.98 16.84 -4.36
CA THR A 221 13.83 17.48 -3.72
C THR A 221 12.92 16.45 -3.03
N ASN A 222 12.05 16.90 -2.12
CA ASN A 222 11.05 16.02 -1.49
C ASN A 222 10.10 15.38 -2.53
N ALA A 223 9.77 16.11 -3.59
CA ALA A 223 8.96 15.59 -4.70
C ALA A 223 9.68 14.46 -5.43
N GLU A 224 10.95 14.66 -5.75
CA GLU A 224 11.82 13.69 -6.43
C GLU A 224 12.03 12.42 -5.57
N LEU A 225 12.22 12.57 -4.26
CA LEU A 225 12.30 11.45 -3.31
C LEU A 225 10.99 10.64 -3.23
N PHE A 226 9.85 11.33 -3.16
CA PHE A 226 8.55 10.65 -3.14
C PHE A 226 8.27 9.87 -4.42
N CYS A 227 8.63 10.47 -5.54
CA CYS A 227 8.67 9.82 -6.82
C CYS A 227 9.46 8.51 -6.73
N LEU A 228 10.69 8.54 -6.23
CA LEU A 228 11.54 7.35 -6.15
C LEU A 228 10.93 6.20 -5.32
N ILE A 229 10.15 6.51 -4.30
CA ILE A 229 9.38 5.49 -3.56
C ILE A 229 8.27 4.93 -4.43
N ALA A 230 7.58 5.81 -5.15
CA ALA A 230 6.46 5.43 -5.98
C ALA A 230 6.86 4.64 -7.24
N SER A 231 8.10 4.77 -7.71
CA SER A 231 8.64 3.99 -8.83
C SER A 231 8.98 2.54 -8.47
N ALA A 232 8.92 2.15 -7.18
CA ALA A 232 9.09 0.77 -6.78
C ALA A 232 7.99 -0.13 -7.42
N PRO A 233 8.33 -1.22 -8.12
CA PRO A 233 7.36 -2.07 -8.82
C PRO A 233 6.23 -2.59 -7.92
N GLU A 234 6.61 -2.95 -6.70
CA GLU A 234 5.73 -3.42 -5.63
C GLU A 234 4.83 -2.31 -5.06
N TYR A 235 5.25 -1.05 -5.10
CA TYR A 235 4.41 0.10 -4.73
C TYR A 235 3.36 0.41 -5.83
N ALA A 236 3.68 0.13 -7.09
CA ALA A 236 2.72 0.22 -8.20
C ALA A 236 1.51 -0.70 -8.03
N SER A 237 1.66 -1.80 -7.29
CA SER A 237 0.58 -2.76 -7.02
C SER A 237 -0.55 -2.21 -6.14
N ILE A 238 -0.35 -1.08 -5.46
CA ILE A 238 -1.39 -0.41 -4.68
C ILE A 238 -2.39 0.21 -5.66
N VAL A 239 -3.57 -0.39 -5.75
CA VAL A 239 -4.63 0.07 -6.66
C VAL A 239 -5.45 1.15 -5.97
N VAL A 240 -5.49 2.32 -6.58
CA VAL A 240 -6.39 3.43 -6.22
C VAL A 240 -7.29 3.67 -7.43
N PRO A 241 -8.61 3.85 -7.25
CA PRO A 241 -9.48 4.31 -8.33
C PRO A 241 -8.99 5.63 -8.91
N TYR A 242 -8.85 5.69 -10.24
CA TYR A 242 -8.36 6.84 -11.00
C TYR A 242 -9.21 7.01 -12.27
N SER A 243 -9.57 8.25 -12.59
CA SER A 243 -10.13 8.63 -13.89
C SER A 243 -9.04 9.23 -14.78
N HIS A 244 -8.78 8.64 -15.95
CA HIS A 244 -7.75 9.14 -16.86
C HIS A 244 -7.98 10.60 -17.24
N ASP A 245 -7.01 11.47 -16.95
CA ASP A 245 -7.16 12.93 -17.02
C ASP A 245 -5.79 13.60 -17.27
N ASP A 246 -5.60 14.10 -18.49
CA ASP A 246 -4.34 14.70 -18.97
C ASP A 246 -3.89 15.91 -18.14
N THR A 247 -4.84 16.63 -17.51
CA THR A 247 -4.52 17.75 -16.62
C THR A 247 -3.69 17.30 -15.41
N LYS A 248 -3.95 16.08 -14.91
CA LYS A 248 -3.29 15.51 -13.74
C LYS A 248 -1.88 15.00 -14.02
N ILE A 249 -1.64 14.60 -15.26
CA ILE A 249 -0.30 14.27 -15.75
C ILE A 249 0.55 15.55 -15.80
N SER A 250 0.01 16.61 -16.39
CA SER A 250 0.70 17.91 -16.47
C SER A 250 1.05 18.47 -15.09
N TYR A 251 0.17 18.35 -14.09
CA TYR A 251 0.47 18.76 -12.71
C TYR A 251 1.64 18.00 -12.08
N ALA A 252 1.77 16.71 -12.36
CA ALA A 252 2.88 15.94 -11.83
C ALA A 252 4.21 16.32 -12.48
N GLU A 253 4.20 16.56 -13.79
CA GLU A 253 5.39 17.03 -14.50
C GLU A 253 5.84 18.38 -13.91
N GLN A 254 4.89 19.29 -13.62
CA GLN A 254 5.18 20.54 -12.91
C GLN A 254 5.65 20.35 -11.46
N PHE A 255 5.12 19.37 -10.72
CA PHE A 255 5.47 19.12 -9.33
C PHE A 255 6.84 18.45 -9.15
N ILE A 256 7.18 17.51 -10.04
CA ILE A 256 8.50 16.85 -10.10
C ILE A 256 9.58 17.85 -10.53
N GLY A 257 9.17 18.94 -11.21
CA GLY A 257 10.05 19.81 -11.97
C GLY A 257 10.44 19.13 -13.28
N ASP A 258 10.85 19.94 -14.26
CA ASP A 258 11.32 19.48 -15.57
C ASP A 258 12.67 18.73 -15.48
N ASN A 259 12.76 17.70 -14.64
CA ASN A 259 13.94 16.87 -14.47
C ASN A 259 13.82 15.60 -15.33
N PRO A 260 14.43 15.55 -16.52
CA PRO A 260 14.19 14.47 -17.47
C PRO A 260 14.71 13.12 -16.97
N GLU A 261 15.75 13.10 -16.13
CA GLU A 261 16.33 11.86 -15.58
C GLU A 261 15.41 11.17 -14.57
N ILE A 262 14.63 11.95 -13.82
CA ILE A 262 13.67 11.43 -12.85
C ILE A 262 12.39 11.03 -13.57
N LEU A 263 11.92 11.83 -14.54
CA LEU A 263 10.82 11.45 -15.41
C LEU A 263 11.13 10.17 -16.20
N LYS A 264 12.39 9.93 -16.62
CA LYS A 264 12.82 8.64 -17.21
C LYS A 264 12.65 7.45 -16.24
N CYS A 265 12.78 7.66 -14.93
CA CYS A 265 12.48 6.63 -13.93
C CYS A 265 10.98 6.33 -13.79
N PHE A 266 10.10 7.24 -14.22
CA PHE A 266 8.66 7.02 -14.45
C PHE A 266 8.35 6.72 -15.92
N ARG A 267 9.35 6.40 -16.74
CA ARG A 267 9.16 5.93 -18.11
C ARG A 267 9.95 4.64 -18.31
N ILE A 268 9.95 3.79 -17.28
CA ILE A 268 10.64 2.49 -17.31
C ILE A 268 9.86 1.55 -18.23
N TYR A 269 10.51 1.17 -19.33
CA TYR A 269 10.15 0.05 -20.17
C TYR A 269 10.25 -1.23 -19.33
N TYR A 270 9.12 -1.84 -18.99
CA TYR A 270 9.12 -3.21 -18.50
C TYR A 270 9.13 -4.14 -19.71
N ASP A 271 10.25 -4.85 -19.84
CA ASP A 271 10.56 -5.86 -20.84
C ASP A 271 9.30 -6.59 -21.36
N GLY A 272 8.91 -6.28 -22.60
CA GLY A 272 7.88 -7.00 -23.37
C GLY A 272 6.40 -6.76 -23.06
N HIS A 273 6.02 -5.86 -22.14
CA HIS A 273 4.59 -5.73 -21.72
C HIS A 273 3.97 -4.32 -21.83
N GLY A 274 4.66 -3.35 -22.43
CA GLY A 274 4.13 -2.02 -22.76
C GLY A 274 4.45 -0.91 -21.76
N TRP A 275 3.97 0.31 -22.05
CA TRP A 275 4.16 1.51 -21.23
C TRP A 275 3.45 1.37 -19.87
N ILE A 276 4.12 1.74 -18.79
CA ILE A 276 3.47 1.91 -17.49
C ILE A 276 3.02 3.36 -17.38
N ASP A 277 1.71 3.60 -17.37
CA ASP A 277 1.14 4.90 -17.02
C ASP A 277 1.30 5.13 -15.51
N PHE A 278 2.22 6.02 -15.14
CA PHE A 278 2.48 6.38 -13.76
C PHE A 278 1.47 7.39 -13.19
N THR A 279 0.37 7.70 -13.89
CA THR A 279 -0.66 8.60 -13.34
C THR A 279 -1.26 8.08 -12.04
N ASN A 280 -1.39 6.76 -11.87
CA ASN A 280 -1.77 6.18 -10.58
C ASN A 280 -0.77 6.50 -9.45
N GLN A 281 0.52 6.69 -9.74
CA GLN A 281 1.51 7.07 -8.73
C GLN A 281 1.39 8.53 -8.31
N ILE A 282 1.01 9.40 -9.26
CA ILE A 282 0.79 10.82 -9.01
C ILE A 282 -0.33 11.00 -7.99
N TYR A 283 -1.46 10.31 -8.18
CA TYR A 283 -2.55 10.31 -7.19
C TYR A 283 -2.12 9.82 -5.82
N LYS A 284 -1.19 8.86 -5.76
CA LYS A 284 -0.65 8.38 -4.48
C LYS A 284 0.22 9.44 -3.82
N ILE A 285 1.05 10.16 -4.58
CA ILE A 285 1.83 11.29 -4.07
C ILE A 285 0.89 12.35 -3.50
N PHE A 286 -0.13 12.78 -4.27
CA PHE A 286 -1.12 13.78 -3.82
C PHE A 286 -1.95 13.32 -2.62
N ALA A 287 -2.31 12.05 -2.53
CA ALA A 287 -3.05 11.52 -1.39
C ALA A 287 -2.25 11.54 -0.09
N LEU A 288 -0.92 11.48 -0.17
CA LEU A 288 -0.02 11.62 0.97
C LEU A 288 0.22 13.08 1.33
N THR A 289 0.38 13.93 0.30
CA THR A 289 0.68 15.36 0.40
C THR A 289 -0.55 16.23 0.52
N TYR A 290 -1.75 15.64 0.66
CA TYR A 290 -3.02 16.35 0.74
C TYR A 290 -2.92 17.49 1.76
N ASN A 291 -2.72 18.70 1.24
CA ASN A 291 -2.67 19.95 1.97
C ASN A 291 -3.29 21.01 1.06
N LYS A 292 -4.23 21.78 1.62
CA LYS A 292 -4.93 22.87 0.93
C LYS A 292 -3.95 23.87 0.31
N GLU A 293 -2.80 24.09 0.93
CA GLU A 293 -1.76 25.01 0.46
C GLU A 293 -1.10 24.52 -0.84
N LEU A 294 -0.78 23.22 -0.93
CA LEU A 294 -0.23 22.62 -2.15
C LEU A 294 -1.28 22.66 -3.28
N MET A 295 -2.54 22.35 -2.96
CA MET A 295 -3.64 22.39 -3.94
C MET A 295 -3.89 23.83 -4.44
N ALA A 296 -3.81 24.82 -3.56
CA ALA A 296 -3.92 26.23 -3.93
C ALA A 296 -2.75 26.68 -4.82
N LYS A 297 -1.52 26.26 -4.50
CA LYS A 297 -0.31 26.58 -5.29
C LYS A 297 -0.44 26.14 -6.75
N TYR A 298 -1.05 24.98 -7.00
CA TYR A 298 -1.21 24.42 -8.35
C TYR A 298 -2.64 24.60 -8.92
N ASN A 299 -3.50 25.37 -8.25
CA ASN A 299 -4.90 25.63 -8.65
C ASN A 299 -5.73 24.36 -8.91
N VAL A 300 -5.62 23.38 -8.01
CA VAL A 300 -6.28 22.07 -8.12
C VAL A 300 -7.43 21.97 -7.14
N SER A 301 -8.58 21.45 -7.57
CA SER A 301 -9.73 21.28 -6.67
C SER A 301 -9.62 20.01 -5.81
N GLU A 302 -10.11 20.07 -4.56
CA GLU A 302 -10.15 18.91 -3.65
C GLU A 302 -10.91 17.70 -4.25
N LYS A 303 -11.88 17.96 -5.14
CA LYS A 303 -12.71 16.92 -5.76
C LYS A 303 -11.95 16.10 -6.79
N GLU A 304 -11.00 16.72 -7.51
CA GLU A 304 -10.23 16.07 -8.59
C GLU A 304 -9.31 14.96 -8.09
N PHE A 305 -8.85 15.04 -6.84
CA PHE A 305 -7.96 14.06 -6.20
C PHE A 305 -8.61 13.35 -5.01
N SER A 306 -9.94 13.32 -4.98
CA SER A 306 -10.67 12.71 -3.87
C SER A 306 -10.43 11.19 -3.82
N MET A 307 -9.89 10.73 -2.70
CA MET A 307 -9.60 9.31 -2.45
C MET A 307 -10.42 8.83 -1.25
N SER A 308 -10.87 7.57 -1.26
CA SER A 308 -11.54 7.01 -0.08
C SER A 308 -10.61 6.99 1.13
N TYR A 309 -11.15 6.90 2.35
CA TYR A 309 -10.33 6.84 3.56
C TYR A 309 -9.40 5.62 3.56
N GLY A 310 -9.94 4.44 3.22
CA GLY A 310 -9.19 3.19 3.23
C GLY A 310 -8.07 3.18 2.19
N ASP A 311 -8.30 3.76 1.01
CA ASP A 311 -7.26 3.87 -0.01
C ASP A 311 -6.15 4.83 0.46
N ARG A 312 -6.49 5.98 1.05
CA ARG A 312 -5.48 6.92 1.60
C ARG A 312 -4.64 6.26 2.68
N TYR A 313 -5.29 5.52 3.56
CA TYR A 313 -4.62 4.78 4.62
C TYR A 313 -3.66 3.71 4.06
N ALA A 314 -4.08 2.97 3.03
CA ALA A 314 -3.24 1.98 2.37
C ALA A 314 -2.01 2.60 1.70
N VAL A 315 -2.20 3.71 0.97
CA VAL A 315 -1.11 4.47 0.36
C VAL A 315 -0.15 4.98 1.43
N LYS A 316 -0.65 5.68 2.46
CA LYS A 316 0.13 6.17 3.61
C LYS A 316 1.00 5.09 4.24
N ASN A 317 0.41 3.97 4.65
CA ASN A 317 1.16 2.89 5.27
C ASN A 317 2.24 2.30 4.37
N ALA A 318 1.95 2.14 3.08
CA ALA A 318 2.96 1.70 2.14
C ALA A 318 4.10 2.71 2.05
N SER A 319 3.81 3.99 1.84
CA SER A 319 4.83 5.04 1.72
C SER A 319 5.72 5.09 2.94
N LEU A 320 5.14 5.01 4.15
CA LEU A 320 5.90 4.94 5.39
C LEU A 320 6.87 3.74 5.42
N ARG A 321 6.43 2.57 4.97
CA ARG A 321 7.29 1.39 4.87
C ARG A 321 8.47 1.62 3.93
N TYR A 322 8.22 2.15 2.74
CA TYR A 322 9.27 2.36 1.73
C TYR A 322 10.20 3.53 2.10
N LEU A 323 9.67 4.63 2.66
CA LEU A 323 10.45 5.74 3.21
C LEU A 323 11.40 5.26 4.30
N ASN A 324 10.88 4.47 5.26
CA ASN A 324 11.68 3.88 6.31
C ASN A 324 12.78 2.99 5.72
N ALA A 325 12.43 2.12 4.76
CA ALA A 325 13.41 1.26 4.13
C ALA A 325 14.50 2.02 3.37
N ALA A 326 14.12 3.05 2.61
CA ALA A 326 15.06 3.91 1.90
C ALA A 326 15.96 4.67 2.89
N SER A 327 15.43 5.19 4.00
CA SER A 327 16.24 5.91 5.01
C SER A 327 17.32 5.03 5.65
N ILE A 328 17.09 3.72 5.73
CA ILE A 328 18.03 2.73 6.28
C ILE A 328 19.05 2.29 5.22
N LEU A 329 18.62 2.09 3.99
CA LEU A 329 19.44 1.48 2.94
C LEU A 329 20.19 2.52 2.08
N CYS A 330 19.72 3.76 2.02
CA CYS A 330 20.28 4.83 1.18
C CYS A 330 20.88 5.93 2.06
N GLN A 331 22.07 5.66 2.61
CA GLN A 331 22.70 6.52 3.63
C GLN A 331 22.99 7.96 3.17
N ASN A 332 23.26 8.18 1.87
CA ASN A 332 23.59 9.51 1.32
C ASN A 332 22.47 10.55 1.51
N HIS A 333 21.21 10.10 1.66
CA HIS A 333 20.04 10.97 1.81
C HIS A 333 19.26 10.68 3.09
N LYS A 334 19.91 10.07 4.09
CA LYS A 334 19.25 9.57 5.29
C LYS A 334 18.47 10.64 6.03
N GLU A 335 19.04 11.83 6.22
CA GLU A 335 18.39 12.92 6.96
C GLU A 335 17.12 13.38 6.25
N GLN A 336 17.21 13.68 4.96
CA GLN A 336 16.07 14.10 4.15
C GLN A 336 14.99 13.02 4.06
N LEU A 337 15.36 11.75 3.89
CA LEU A 337 14.42 10.62 3.89
C LEU A 337 13.75 10.45 5.25
N THR A 338 14.45 10.70 6.34
CA THR A 338 13.91 10.64 7.70
C THR A 338 12.93 11.78 7.94
N GLU A 339 13.30 13.00 7.52
CA GLU A 339 12.42 14.16 7.53
C GLU A 339 11.14 13.89 6.73
N LEU A 340 11.26 13.34 5.53
CA LEU A 340 10.14 12.98 4.67
C LEU A 340 9.27 11.87 5.27
N LEU A 341 9.90 10.88 5.92
CA LEU A 341 9.19 9.83 6.66
C LEU A 341 8.32 10.41 7.76
N ILE A 342 8.88 11.29 8.60
CA ILE A 342 8.15 11.92 9.70
C ILE A 342 7.05 12.81 9.14
N GLY A 343 7.36 13.60 8.11
CA GLY A 343 6.37 14.40 7.40
C GLY A 343 5.20 13.55 6.89
N ALA A 344 5.49 12.44 6.22
CA ALA A 344 4.49 11.50 5.71
C ALA A 344 3.65 10.86 6.84
N GLN A 345 4.23 10.60 8.02
CA GLN A 345 3.49 10.07 9.19
C GLN A 345 2.40 11.04 9.62
N HIS A 346 2.63 12.33 9.40
CA HIS A 346 1.73 13.39 9.81
C HIS A 346 0.99 14.09 8.66
N SER A 347 1.12 13.57 7.45
CA SER A 347 0.53 14.14 6.23
C SER A 347 0.98 15.59 5.97
N ILE A 348 2.25 15.91 6.26
CA ILE A 348 2.88 17.21 6.06
C ILE A 348 4.20 16.98 5.32
N ILE A 349 4.35 17.48 4.09
CA ILE A 349 5.50 17.13 3.24
C ILE A 349 6.43 18.34 2.97
N THR A 350 6.15 19.48 3.60
CA THR A 350 6.92 20.72 3.47
C THR A 350 7.10 21.45 4.80
N GLY A 351 8.33 21.87 5.11
CA GLY A 351 8.65 22.81 6.20
C GLY A 351 9.11 22.16 7.52
N GLY A 352 9.80 22.96 8.36
CA GLY A 352 10.42 22.59 9.66
C GLY A 352 9.46 22.14 10.80
N ILE A 353 8.29 21.63 10.42
CA ILE A 353 7.16 21.21 11.26
C ILE A 353 7.40 19.83 11.93
N ILE A 354 8.50 19.18 11.58
CA ILE A 354 8.86 17.81 11.94
C ILE A 354 9.07 17.63 13.45
N GLU A 355 9.61 18.64 14.12
CA GLU A 355 9.87 18.54 15.56
C GLU A 355 8.58 18.52 16.38
N LEU A 356 7.57 19.30 15.96
CA LEU A 356 6.24 19.27 16.59
C LEU A 356 5.55 17.92 16.42
N ALA A 357 5.72 17.31 15.24
CA ALA A 357 5.19 16.00 14.90
C ALA A 357 5.76 14.87 15.79
N LYS A 358 7.04 14.97 16.16
CA LYS A 358 7.70 13.99 17.06
C LYS A 358 7.19 14.02 18.50
N LEU A 359 6.45 15.05 18.90
CA LEU A 359 6.02 15.22 20.29
C LEU A 359 4.92 14.24 20.69
N LYS A 360 5.14 13.57 21.81
CA LYS A 360 4.18 12.63 22.38
C LYS A 360 2.85 13.34 22.69
N GLY A 361 1.76 12.90 22.07
CA GLY A 361 0.42 13.45 22.25
C GLY A 361 -0.01 14.43 21.16
N ILE A 362 0.87 14.78 20.22
CA ILE A 362 0.54 15.54 19.01
C ILE A 362 0.40 14.56 17.84
N GLY A 363 -0.84 14.14 17.57
CA GLY A 363 -1.18 13.40 16.35
C GLY A 363 -1.67 14.34 15.24
N ASP A 364 -1.91 13.81 14.04
CA ASP A 364 -2.21 14.55 12.80
C ASP A 364 -3.25 15.67 12.98
N VAL A 365 -4.36 15.37 13.67
CA VAL A 365 -5.43 16.35 13.93
C VAL A 365 -4.91 17.54 14.75
N ARG A 366 -4.17 17.26 15.83
CA ARG A 366 -3.65 18.31 16.73
C ARG A 366 -2.53 19.09 16.07
N LEU A 367 -1.69 18.42 15.29
CA LEU A 367 -0.66 19.09 14.51
C LEU A 367 -1.28 20.07 13.51
N GLN A 368 -2.30 19.64 12.77
CA GLN A 368 -3.03 20.54 11.86
C GLN A 368 -3.71 21.70 12.60
N MET A 369 -4.24 21.48 13.81
CA MET A 369 -4.78 22.57 14.63
C MET A 369 -3.71 23.60 15.03
N LEU A 370 -2.48 23.15 15.33
CA LEU A 370 -1.35 24.03 15.63
C LEU A 370 -0.92 24.81 14.39
N LEU A 371 -0.83 24.14 13.24
CA LEU A 371 -0.44 24.78 11.97
C LEU A 371 -1.45 25.83 11.51
N ASN A 372 -2.75 25.54 11.61
CA ASN A 372 -3.80 26.53 11.31
C ASN A 372 -3.80 27.73 12.27
N ALA A 373 -3.06 27.65 13.37
CA ALA A 373 -2.88 28.73 14.34
C ALA A 373 -1.45 29.33 14.28
N ASP A 374 -0.72 29.10 13.18
CA ASP A 374 0.65 29.58 12.94
C ASP A 374 1.67 29.13 14.01
N ILE A 375 1.42 27.96 14.64
CA ILE A 375 2.37 27.31 15.55
C ILE A 375 3.13 26.23 14.77
N ASN A 376 4.26 26.64 14.19
CA ASN A 376 5.04 25.83 13.24
C ASN A 376 6.40 25.35 13.79
N SER A 377 6.78 25.71 15.03
CA SER A 377 8.01 25.23 15.69
C SER A 377 7.77 24.84 17.15
N VAL A 378 8.66 24.02 17.71
CA VAL A 378 8.61 23.65 19.13
C VAL A 378 8.79 24.88 20.02
N GLU A 379 9.65 25.81 19.63
CA GLU A 379 9.86 27.07 20.34
C GLU A 379 8.58 27.92 20.35
N ARG A 380 7.87 28.00 19.22
CA ARG A 380 6.57 28.68 19.16
C ARG A 380 5.56 28.00 20.07
N LEU A 381 5.48 26.67 20.06
CA LEU A 381 4.60 25.92 20.97
C LEU A 381 4.95 26.16 22.45
N LEU A 382 6.23 26.17 22.81
CA LEU A 382 6.67 26.40 24.17
C LEU A 382 6.41 27.84 24.63
N SER A 383 6.48 28.83 23.73
CA SER A 383 6.20 30.24 24.02
C SER A 383 4.70 30.59 24.03
N THR A 384 3.83 29.88 23.31
CA THR A 384 2.37 30.10 23.32
C THR A 384 1.76 29.81 24.70
N SER A 385 0.84 30.63 25.20
CA SER A 385 0.27 30.44 26.55
C SER A 385 -0.48 29.10 26.70
N ASN A 386 -0.50 28.53 27.91
CA ASN A 386 -1.19 27.26 28.14
C ASN A 386 -2.70 27.33 27.87
N TYR A 387 -3.30 28.50 28.14
CA TYR A 387 -4.72 28.75 27.90
C TYR A 387 -5.06 28.83 26.41
N GLU A 388 -4.21 29.49 25.63
CA GLU A 388 -4.36 29.58 24.17
C GLU A 388 -4.19 28.21 23.51
N LEU A 389 -3.15 27.45 23.87
CA LEU A 389 -2.97 26.07 23.39
C LEU A 389 -4.12 25.15 23.81
N SER A 390 -4.70 25.35 25.00
CA SER A 390 -5.87 24.61 25.47
C SER A 390 -7.08 24.83 24.56
N LYS A 391 -7.31 26.08 24.12
CA LYS A 391 -8.35 26.42 23.14
C LYS A 391 -8.06 25.83 21.77
N ILE A 392 -6.84 26.02 21.25
CA ILE A 392 -6.44 25.54 19.92
C ILE A 392 -6.57 24.02 19.85
N LEU A 393 -6.00 23.29 20.82
CA LEU A 393 -5.93 21.83 20.80
C LEU A 393 -7.18 21.15 21.38
N LYS A 394 -8.13 21.92 21.93
CA LYS A 394 -9.31 21.42 22.65
C LYS A 394 -8.95 20.43 23.75
N LEU A 395 -7.91 20.76 24.52
CA LEU A 395 -7.39 19.97 25.62
C LEU A 395 -7.54 20.72 26.94
N LYS A 396 -7.66 20.00 28.06
CA LYS A 396 -7.58 20.61 29.38
C LYS A 396 -6.19 21.24 29.58
N VAL A 397 -6.13 22.35 30.32
CA VAL A 397 -4.87 23.06 30.62
C VAL A 397 -3.82 22.13 31.25
N GLU A 398 -4.24 21.21 32.12
CA GLU A 398 -3.35 20.21 32.74
C GLU A 398 -2.69 19.29 31.68
N SER A 399 -3.42 18.94 30.62
CA SER A 399 -2.88 18.14 29.52
C SER A 399 -1.88 18.94 28.69
N ILE A 400 -2.09 20.25 28.53
CA ILE A 400 -1.13 21.16 27.87
C ILE A 400 0.16 21.28 28.69
N MET A 401 0.05 21.42 30.02
CA MET A 401 1.22 21.45 30.90
C MET A 401 2.04 20.16 30.80
N LYS A 402 1.37 18.99 30.77
CA LYS A 402 2.03 17.70 30.55
C LYS A 402 2.69 17.61 29.18
N LEU A 403 2.02 18.08 28.13
CA LEU A 403 2.57 18.13 26.78
C LEU A 403 3.86 18.97 26.76
N LYS A 404 3.83 20.22 27.24
CA LYS A 404 5.01 21.08 27.29
C LYS A 404 6.14 20.49 28.12
N LYS A 405 5.82 19.91 29.28
CA LYS A 405 6.83 19.24 30.11
C LYS A 405 7.48 18.06 29.37
N SER A 406 6.70 17.27 28.63
CA SER A 406 7.24 16.18 27.82
C SER A 406 8.06 16.67 26.63
N THR A 407 7.69 17.82 26.06
CA THR A 407 8.43 18.49 24.98
C THR A 407 9.80 18.97 25.45
N VAL A 408 9.87 19.61 26.62
CA VAL A 408 11.15 20.06 27.22
C VAL A 408 12.06 18.89 27.57
N MET A 409 11.51 17.72 27.91
CA MET A 409 12.33 16.52 28.15
C MET A 409 12.71 15.76 26.88
N PHE A 410 12.09 16.08 25.74
CA PHE A 410 12.37 15.45 24.45
C PHE A 410 13.47 16.17 23.67
N LEU A 411 13.50 17.50 23.77
CA LEU A 411 14.64 18.33 23.38
C LEU A 411 15.82 18.08 24.34
#